data_AF-A0A963BSP1-F1
#
_entry.id   AF-A0A963BSP1-F1
#
_cell.length_a   1.000
_cell.length_b   1.000
_cell.length_c   1.000
_cell.angle_alpha   90.00
_cell.angle_beta   90.00
_cell.angle_gamma   90.00
#
_symmetry.space_group_name_H-M   'P 1'
#
loop_
_entity.id
_entity.type
_entity.pdbx_description
1 polymer ?
#
loop_
_entity_poly.entity_id
_entity_poly.type
_entity_poly.pdbx_seq_one_letter_code
_entity_poly.pdbx_strand_id
1 'polypeptide(L)'
;MPAGPTVADAIANAAFFVGLVHTLANQSPVPEKRLSYPLARENFYQAARHGLEADIHWLDGRRGGLRELIQQECLGLAKTGLDNLGIDPQESQHWLGIIAERVSSGQNGASWQRAWVRRHGLDMAGLTESYLERQETLRPVHEWTV
;
A
#
# COMPACT_ATOMS: atom_id res chain seq x y z
N MET A 1 -3.29 -10.82 -1.83
CA MET A 1 -2.60 -9.71 -1.16
C MET A 1 -1.35 -10.27 -0.49
N PRO A 2 -0.14 -9.72 -0.67
CA PRO A 2 1.02 -10.21 0.08
C PRO A 2 0.77 -10.05 1.58
N ALA A 3 1.31 -10.97 2.39
CA ALA A 3 1.28 -10.81 3.85
C ALA A 3 2.02 -9.51 4.23
N GLY A 4 1.40 -8.70 5.08
CA GLY A 4 2.06 -7.53 5.66
C GLY A 4 3.23 -7.97 6.56
N PRO A 5 4.30 -7.16 6.70
CA PRO A 5 5.37 -7.44 7.66
C PRO A 5 4.83 -7.65 9.08
N THR A 6 3.81 -6.90 9.50
CA THR A 6 3.14 -7.11 10.78
C THR A 6 1.66 -7.38 10.63
N VAL A 7 1.01 -7.79 11.72
CA VAL A 7 -0.46 -7.87 11.80
C VAL A 7 -1.08 -6.49 11.51
N ALA A 8 -0.52 -5.42 12.06
CA ALA A 8 -0.97 -4.06 11.80
C ALA A 8 -0.88 -3.71 10.30
N ASP A 9 0.23 -4.07 9.64
CA ASP A 9 0.38 -3.87 8.19
C ASP A 9 -0.64 -4.68 7.39
N ALA A 10 -0.94 -5.91 7.82
CA ALA A 10 -1.90 -6.77 7.15
C ALA A 10 -3.32 -6.22 7.24
N ILE A 11 -3.74 -5.75 8.42
CA ILE A 11 -5.06 -5.13 8.63
C ILE A 11 -5.13 -3.80 7.86
N ALA A 12 -4.10 -2.97 7.92
CA ALA A 12 -4.04 -1.72 7.16
C ALA A 12 -4.16 -1.94 5.65
N ASN A 13 -3.46 -2.95 5.10
CA ASN A 13 -3.58 -3.30 3.69
C ASN A 13 -5.01 -3.78 3.34
N ALA A 14 -5.63 -4.57 4.22
CA ALA A 14 -6.99 -5.06 4.02
C ALA A 14 -8.01 -3.92 4.04
N ALA A 15 -7.94 -3.03 5.04
CA ALA A 15 -8.82 -1.87 5.16
C ALA A 15 -8.70 -0.96 3.92
N PHE A 16 -7.47 -0.65 3.50
CA PHE A 16 -7.24 0.14 2.29
C PHE A 16 -7.82 -0.52 1.03
N PHE A 17 -7.52 -1.80 0.82
CA PHE A 17 -8.00 -2.54 -0.36
C PHE A 17 -9.53 -2.63 -0.39
N VAL A 18 -10.16 -3.05 0.72
CA VAL A 18 -11.61 -3.22 0.82
C VAL A 18 -12.32 -1.89 0.60
N GLY A 19 -11.90 -0.83 1.28
CA GLY A 19 -12.47 0.50 1.09
C GLY A 19 -12.34 1.00 -0.35
N LEU A 20 -11.13 0.89 -0.91
CA LEU A 20 -10.88 1.40 -2.26
C LEU A 20 -11.71 0.66 -3.31
N VAL A 21 -11.73 -0.67 -3.25
CA VAL A 21 -12.51 -1.50 -4.17
C VAL A 21 -14.00 -1.26 -3.97
N HIS A 22 -14.48 -1.13 -2.73
CA HIS A 22 -15.89 -0.85 -2.47
C HIS A 22 -16.34 0.47 -3.11
N THR A 23 -15.54 1.53 -2.96
CA THR A 23 -15.85 2.80 -3.62
C THR A 23 -15.82 2.67 -5.14
N LEU A 24 -14.74 2.12 -5.70
CA LEU A 24 -14.57 2.00 -7.14
C LEU A 24 -15.66 1.13 -7.79
N ALA A 25 -16.07 0.03 -7.16
CA ALA A 25 -17.10 -0.87 -7.65
C ALA A 25 -18.50 -0.22 -7.67
N ASN A 26 -18.73 0.77 -6.81
CA ASN A 26 -20.00 1.50 -6.73
C ASN A 26 -19.97 2.85 -7.47
N GLN A 27 -18.88 3.21 -8.15
CA GLN A 27 -18.81 4.43 -8.94
C GLN A 27 -19.59 4.33 -10.25
N SER A 28 -20.17 5.46 -10.65
CA SER A 28 -20.76 5.66 -11.98
C SER A 28 -20.12 6.89 -12.63
N PRO A 29 -19.52 6.78 -13.83
CA PRO A 29 -19.37 5.56 -14.61
C PRO A 29 -18.34 4.58 -14.00
N VAL A 30 -18.56 3.29 -14.25
CA VAL A 30 -17.71 2.20 -13.75
C VAL A 30 -16.25 2.35 -14.22
N PRO A 31 -15.24 2.03 -13.38
CA PRO A 31 -13.83 2.27 -13.69
C PRO A 31 -13.32 1.61 -14.98
N GLU A 32 -13.81 0.43 -15.34
CA GLU A 32 -13.43 -0.29 -16.57
C GLU A 32 -13.83 0.42 -17.86
N LYS A 33 -14.75 1.39 -17.80
CA LYS A 33 -15.06 2.30 -18.93
C LYS A 33 -14.14 3.51 -18.99
N ARG A 34 -13.41 3.80 -17.91
CA ARG A 34 -12.56 4.99 -17.73
C ARG A 34 -11.07 4.67 -17.77
N LEU A 35 -10.70 3.41 -17.55
CA LEU A 35 -9.34 2.87 -17.69
C LEU A 35 -9.39 1.55 -18.46
N SER A 36 -8.69 1.50 -19.60
CA SER A 36 -8.67 0.30 -20.44
C SER A 36 -7.87 -0.84 -19.80
N TYR A 37 -8.28 -2.08 -20.05
CA TYR A 37 -7.57 -3.26 -19.56
C TYR A 37 -6.07 -3.30 -19.93
N PRO A 38 -5.64 -2.96 -21.17
CA PRO A 38 -4.22 -2.91 -21.50
C PRO A 38 -3.41 -1.98 -20.59
N LEU A 39 -3.94 -0.79 -20.26
CA LEU A 39 -3.30 0.15 -19.35
C LEU A 39 -3.32 -0.36 -17.91
N ALA A 40 -4.42 -0.97 -17.46
CA ALA A 40 -4.47 -1.60 -16.14
C ALA A 40 -3.44 -2.74 -15.99
N ARG A 41 -3.26 -3.55 -17.03
CA ARG A 41 -2.23 -4.60 -17.07
C ARG A 41 -0.82 -4.01 -17.07
N GLU A 42 -0.60 -2.93 -17.81
CA GLU A 42 0.67 -2.21 -17.79
C GLU A 42 0.99 -1.67 -16.39
N ASN A 43 0.03 -1.00 -15.75
CA ASN A 43 0.16 -0.51 -14.37
C ASN A 43 0.56 -1.62 -13.40
N PHE A 44 -0.04 -2.80 -13.51
CA PHE A 44 0.28 -3.94 -12.66
C PHE A 44 1.76 -4.32 -12.75
N TYR A 45 2.31 -4.42 -13.97
CA TYR A 45 3.72 -4.74 -14.15
C TYR A 45 4.66 -3.59 -13.78
N GLN A 46 4.26 -2.34 -14.01
CA GLN A 46 5.02 -1.16 -13.54
C GLN A 46 5.13 -1.16 -12.01
N ALA A 47 4.01 -1.32 -11.31
CA ALA A 47 3.97 -1.41 -9.86
C ALA A 47 4.78 -2.60 -9.32
N ALA A 48 4.71 -3.76 -9.98
CA ALA A 48 5.48 -4.95 -9.57
C ALA A 48 7.01 -4.75 -9.70
N ARG A 49 7.46 -4.01 -10.72
CA ARG A 49 8.90 -3.77 -10.98
C ARG A 49 9.46 -2.60 -10.18
N HIS A 50 8.72 -1.51 -10.08
CA HIS A 50 9.20 -0.24 -9.54
C HIS A 50 8.62 0.09 -8.16
N GLY A 51 7.65 -0.68 -7.67
CA GLY A 51 7.02 -0.44 -6.37
C GLY A 51 6.32 0.92 -6.34
N LEU A 52 6.48 1.65 -5.23
CA LEU A 52 5.89 2.99 -5.03
C LEU A 52 6.42 4.06 -5.98
N GLU A 53 7.56 3.80 -6.65
CA GLU A 53 8.17 4.71 -7.64
C GLU A 53 7.64 4.47 -9.06
N ALA A 54 6.62 3.63 -9.22
CA ALA A 54 6.02 3.35 -10.53
C ALA A 54 5.23 4.56 -11.06
N ASP A 55 5.39 4.86 -12.34
CA ASP A 55 4.44 5.70 -13.09
C ASP A 55 3.27 4.85 -13.56
N ILE A 56 2.05 5.36 -13.35
CA ILE A 56 0.82 4.64 -13.64
C ILE A 56 -0.18 5.51 -14.40
N HIS A 57 -0.96 4.85 -15.24
CA HIS A 57 -2.18 5.39 -15.82
C HIS A 57 -3.32 5.33 -14.82
N TRP A 58 -4.18 6.32 -14.84
CA TRP A 58 -5.36 6.38 -13.98
C TRP A 58 -6.60 6.76 -14.79
N LEU A 59 -7.73 6.91 -14.10
CA LEU A 59 -9.03 7.17 -14.71
C LEU A 59 -9.00 8.44 -15.56
N ASP A 60 -9.82 8.46 -16.62
CA ASP A 60 -10.02 9.61 -17.51
C ASP A 60 -8.73 10.12 -18.17
N GLY A 61 -7.81 9.20 -18.47
CA GLY A 61 -6.56 9.50 -19.18
C GLY A 61 -5.49 10.15 -18.32
N ARG A 62 -5.70 10.29 -17.01
CA ARG A 62 -4.68 10.81 -16.09
C ARG A 62 -3.49 9.86 -16.01
N ARG A 63 -2.32 10.41 -15.69
CA ARG A 63 -1.07 9.66 -15.46
C ARG A 63 -0.27 10.37 -14.36
N GLY A 64 0.41 9.61 -13.52
CA GLY A 64 1.26 10.16 -12.46
C GLY A 64 1.97 9.07 -11.66
N GLY A 65 2.71 9.49 -10.63
CA GLY A 65 3.40 8.58 -9.73
C GLY A 65 2.42 7.84 -8.81
N LEU A 66 2.66 6.54 -8.58
CA LEU A 66 1.82 5.70 -7.72
C LEU A 66 1.74 6.24 -6.28
N ARG A 67 2.86 6.73 -5.73
CA ARG A 67 2.89 7.36 -4.40
C ARG A 67 1.92 8.53 -4.30
N GLU A 68 1.99 9.45 -5.25
CA GLU A 68 1.15 10.65 -5.30
C GLU A 68 -0.33 10.29 -5.46
N LEU A 69 -0.63 9.35 -6.37
CA LEU A 69 -2.00 8.88 -6.57
C LEU A 69 -2.58 8.29 -5.28
N ILE A 70 -1.82 7.47 -4.56
CA ILE A 70 -2.30 6.88 -3.30
C ILE A 70 -2.60 7.98 -2.29
N GLN A 71 -1.67 8.93 -2.11
CA GLN A 71 -1.79 9.99 -1.10
C GLN A 71 -2.94 10.95 -1.39
N GLN A 72 -3.06 11.41 -2.64
CA GLN A 72 -4.01 12.47 -3.00
C GLN A 72 -5.41 11.95 -3.31
N GLU A 73 -5.54 10.67 -3.70
CA GLU A 73 -6.81 10.15 -4.22
C GLU A 73 -7.21 8.82 -3.57
N CYS A 74 -6.38 7.77 -3.67
CA CYS A 74 -6.83 6.43 -3.25
C CYS A 74 -7.12 6.33 -1.75
N LEU A 75 -6.38 7.03 -0.88
CA LEU A 75 -6.68 7.07 0.56
C LEU A 75 -8.05 7.67 0.84
N GLY A 76 -8.43 8.73 0.12
CA GLY A 76 -9.75 9.34 0.23
C GLY A 76 -10.86 8.39 -0.24
N LEU A 77 -10.66 7.75 -1.40
CA LEU A 77 -11.59 6.75 -1.92
C LEU A 77 -11.73 5.54 -0.98
N ALA A 78 -10.63 5.09 -0.38
CA ALA A 78 -10.65 4.01 0.59
C ALA A 78 -11.44 4.39 1.83
N LYS A 79 -11.23 5.61 2.36
CA LYS A 79 -12.01 6.14 3.47
C LYS A 79 -13.51 6.16 3.17
N THR A 80 -13.91 6.72 2.02
CA THR A 80 -15.33 6.72 1.60
C THR A 80 -15.92 5.32 1.56
N GLY A 81 -15.13 4.33 1.12
CA GLY A 81 -15.61 2.96 1.00
C GLY A 81 -15.83 2.30 2.36
N LEU A 82 -14.91 2.53 3.29
CA LEU A 82 -15.04 2.06 4.69
C LEU A 82 -16.20 2.76 5.41
N ASP A 83 -16.37 4.07 5.20
CA ASP A 83 -17.49 4.84 5.76
C ASP A 83 -18.84 4.27 5.24
N ASN A 84 -18.94 3.95 3.95
CA ASN A 84 -20.13 3.34 3.36
C ASN A 84 -20.42 1.91 3.87
N LEU A 85 -19.38 1.19 4.30
CA LEU A 85 -19.49 -0.13 4.92
C LEU A 85 -19.85 -0.04 6.43
N GLY A 86 -19.96 1.18 6.98
CA GLY A 86 -20.30 1.41 8.38
C GLY A 86 -19.15 1.12 9.35
N ILE A 87 -17.91 1.12 8.88
CA ILE A 87 -16.73 0.98 9.74
C ILE A 87 -16.57 2.26 10.57
N ASP A 88 -16.13 2.11 11.82
CA ASP A 88 -15.92 3.25 12.70
C ASP A 88 -14.91 4.25 12.09
N PRO A 89 -15.19 5.57 12.12
CA PRO A 89 -14.30 6.56 11.52
C PRO A 89 -12.91 6.63 12.17
N GLN A 90 -12.79 6.38 13.48
CA GLN A 90 -11.49 6.38 14.16
C GLN A 90 -10.68 5.14 13.79
N GLU A 91 -11.33 3.98 13.69
CA GLU A 91 -10.70 2.75 13.22
C GLU A 91 -10.21 2.90 11.77
N SER A 92 -11.06 3.43 10.88
CA SER A 92 -10.69 3.69 9.49
C SER A 92 -9.51 4.66 9.40
N GLN A 93 -9.53 5.74 10.18
CA GLN A 93 -8.45 6.73 10.22
C GLN A 93 -7.14 6.11 10.71
N HIS A 94 -7.18 5.24 11.72
CA HIS A 94 -6.00 4.56 12.23
C HIS A 94 -5.35 3.67 11.16
N TRP A 95 -6.13 2.78 10.54
CA TRP A 95 -5.60 1.84 9.55
C TRP A 95 -5.13 2.52 8.26
N LEU A 96 -5.87 3.52 7.77
CA LEU A 96 -5.46 4.30 6.60
C LEU A 96 -4.26 5.20 6.90
N GLY A 97 -4.10 5.67 8.14
CA GLY A 97 -2.91 6.39 8.59
C GLY A 97 -1.62 5.58 8.43
N ILE A 98 -1.65 4.29 8.75
CA ILE A 98 -0.48 3.40 8.54
C ILE A 98 -0.10 3.31 7.04
N ILE A 99 -1.08 3.25 6.15
CA ILE A 99 -0.82 3.27 4.70
C ILE A 99 -0.24 4.62 4.28
N ALA A 100 -0.78 5.73 4.78
CA ALA A 100 -0.28 7.07 4.48
C ALA A 100 1.21 7.21 4.87
N GLU A 101 1.60 6.77 6.07
CA GLU A 101 2.98 6.84 6.56
C GLU A 101 3.94 5.92 5.78
N ARG A 102 3.49 4.72 5.40
CA ARG A 102 4.28 3.81 4.54
C ARG A 102 4.54 4.40 3.16
N VAL A 103 3.52 5.04 2.58
CA VAL A 103 3.63 5.68 1.27
C VAL A 103 4.49 6.94 1.35
N SER A 104 4.35 7.73 2.41
CA SER A 104 5.16 8.92 2.69
C SER A 104 6.65 8.58 2.86
N SER A 105 6.96 7.64 3.74
CA SER A 105 8.35 7.19 4.00
C SER A 105 8.96 6.39 2.85
N GLY A 106 8.13 5.78 1.99
CA GLY A 106 8.57 4.80 1.00
C GLY A 106 8.98 3.45 1.61
N GLN A 107 8.74 3.25 2.91
CA GLN A 107 9.14 2.06 3.62
C GLN A 107 8.05 0.97 3.56
N ASN A 108 8.45 -0.17 3.00
CA ASN A 108 7.69 -1.41 3.00
C ASN A 108 8.65 -2.58 3.31
N GLY A 109 8.13 -3.80 3.49
CA GLY A 109 8.95 -4.97 3.84
C GLY A 109 10.12 -5.21 2.89
N ALA A 110 9.89 -5.11 1.57
CA ALA A 110 10.95 -5.29 0.57
C ALA A 110 11.99 -4.16 0.61
N SER A 111 11.56 -2.90 0.78
CA SER A 111 12.47 -1.76 0.95
C SER A 111 13.35 -1.92 2.19
N TRP A 112 12.75 -2.35 3.32
CA TRP A 112 13.46 -2.56 4.59
C TRP A 112 14.46 -3.71 4.48
N GLN A 113 14.06 -4.87 3.93
CA GLN A 113 14.95 -6.02 3.73
C GLN A 113 16.15 -5.65 2.84
N ARG A 114 15.90 -4.93 1.73
CA ARG A 114 16.97 -4.44 0.85
C ARG A 114 17.90 -3.46 1.56
N ALA A 115 17.37 -2.59 2.44
CA ALA A 115 18.17 -1.67 3.22
C ALA A 115 19.04 -2.41 4.25
N TRP A 116 18.49 -3.41 4.93
CA TRP A 116 19.22 -4.25 5.86
C TRP A 116 20.37 -4.98 5.19
N VAL A 117 20.14 -5.61 4.04
CA VAL A 117 21.19 -6.30 3.27
C VAL A 117 22.28 -5.33 2.78
N ARG A 118 21.91 -4.11 2.39
CA ARG A 118 22.91 -3.08 2.04
C ARG A 118 23.80 -2.70 3.23
N ARG A 119 23.26 -2.71 4.45
CA ARG A 119 23.97 -2.32 5.67
C ARG A 119 24.82 -3.46 6.26
N HIS A 120 24.31 -4.68 6.23
CA HIS A 120 24.89 -5.84 6.93
C HIS A 120 25.45 -6.92 6.00
N GLY A 121 25.29 -6.78 4.68
CA GLY A 121 25.69 -7.79 3.70
C GLY A 121 24.65 -8.89 3.50
N LEU A 122 25.04 -9.98 2.84
CA LEU A 122 24.17 -11.12 2.49
C LEU A 122 23.93 -12.11 3.66
N ASP A 123 23.90 -11.60 4.90
CA ASP A 123 23.58 -12.41 6.08
C ASP A 123 22.06 -12.65 6.18
N MET A 124 21.58 -13.64 5.43
CA MET A 124 20.14 -13.93 5.37
C MET A 124 19.60 -14.53 6.68
N ALA A 125 20.46 -15.11 7.52
CA ALA A 125 20.08 -15.59 8.84
C ALA A 125 19.82 -14.39 9.77
N GLY A 126 20.77 -13.44 9.85
CA GLY A 126 20.60 -12.20 10.59
C GLY A 126 19.44 -11.34 10.08
N LEU A 127 19.19 -11.31 8.76
CA LEU A 127 18.02 -10.66 8.18
C LEU A 127 16.73 -11.26 8.73
N THR A 128 16.64 -12.60 8.75
CA THR A 128 15.44 -13.32 9.20
C THR A 128 15.20 -13.10 10.69
N GLU A 129 16.25 -13.17 11.51
CA GLU A 129 16.19 -12.89 12.96
C GLU A 129 15.76 -11.44 13.21
N SER A 130 16.42 -10.46 12.58
CA SER A 130 16.08 -9.04 12.70
C SER A 130 14.65 -8.73 12.25
N TYR A 131 14.16 -9.44 11.23
CA TYR A 131 12.80 -9.29 10.73
C TYR A 131 11.81 -9.84 11.76
N LEU A 132 12.05 -11.04 12.29
CA LEU A 132 11.21 -11.67 13.32
C LEU A 132 11.08 -10.79 14.56
N GLU A 133 12.21 -10.32 15.11
CA GLU A 133 12.22 -9.41 16.27
C GLU A 133 11.33 -8.19 16.05
N ARG A 134 11.36 -7.61 14.84
CA ARG A 134 10.52 -6.45 14.51
C ARG A 134 9.06 -6.81 14.32
N GLN A 135 8.76 -7.98 13.72
CA GLN A 135 7.39 -8.48 13.62
C GLN A 135 6.74 -8.62 15.00
N GLU A 136 7.48 -9.11 15.99
CA GLU A 136 7.01 -9.30 17.37
C GLU A 136 6.68 -7.98 18.08
N THR A 137 7.26 -6.86 17.65
CA THR A 137 6.90 -5.54 18.20
C THR A 137 5.49 -5.10 17.82
N LEU A 138 4.87 -5.74 16.82
CA LEU A 138 3.58 -5.39 16.22
C LEU A 138 3.52 -3.96 15.63
N ARG A 139 4.64 -3.23 15.62
CA ARG A 139 4.73 -1.91 15.04
C ARG A 139 4.74 -2.00 13.52
N PRO A 140 4.00 -1.14 12.81
CA PRO A 140 4.01 -1.12 11.35
C PRO A 140 5.41 -0.95 10.78
N VAL A 141 5.63 -1.51 9.59
CA VAL A 141 6.97 -1.52 8.98
C VAL A 141 7.57 -0.13 8.77
N HIS A 142 6.78 0.94 8.62
CA HIS A 142 7.31 2.30 8.45
C HIS A 142 8.04 2.84 9.69
N GLU A 143 7.82 2.24 10.87
CA GLU A 143 8.49 2.61 12.11
C GLU A 143 9.80 1.83 12.35
N TRP A 144 10.10 0.84 11.51
CA TRP A 144 11.25 -0.03 11.72
C TRP A 144 12.56 0.68 11.35
N THR A 145 13.57 0.56 12.20
CA THR A 145 14.93 1.01 11.89
C THR A 145 15.73 -0.12 11.23
N VAL A 146 16.72 0.25 10.43
CA VAL A 146 17.66 -0.65 9.75
C VAL A 146 18.99 -0.64 10.45
#